data_AF-A0A0C2WYU5-F1
#
_entry.id   AF-A0A0C2WYU5-F1
#
_cell.length_a   1.000
_cell.length_b   1.000
_cell.length_c   1.000
_cell.angle_alpha   90.00
_cell.angle_beta   90.00
_cell.angle_gamma   90.00
#
_symmetry.space_group_name_H-M   'P 1'
#
loop_
_entity.id
_entity.type
_entity.pdbx_description
1 polymer ?
#
loop_
_entity_poly.entity_id
_entity_poly.type
_entity_poly.pdbx_seq_one_letter_code
_entity_poly.pdbx_strand_id
1 'polypeptide(L)'
;MSHPRYIVVFKKTASKKDIEKYMQDVHAAGGKVTHDYTKAGGRPILNGFAAEDPSGYLKGLGDSLTASGFSNSPIEYIEPDGVATTQ
;
A
#
# COMPACT_ATOMS: atom_id res chain seq x y z
N MET A 1 -5.05 -19.49 7.38
CA MET A 1 -5.72 -18.94 6.18
C MET A 1 -4.83 -17.83 5.64
N SER A 2 -4.66 -17.69 4.32
CA SER A 2 -3.90 -16.58 3.75
C SER A 2 -4.79 -15.35 3.66
N HIS A 3 -4.37 -14.22 4.22
CA HIS A 3 -5.05 -12.94 4.01
C HIS A 3 -4.68 -12.38 2.64
N PRO A 4 -5.58 -11.61 1.98
CA PRO A 4 -5.23 -10.82 0.80
C PRO A 4 -4.04 -9.92 1.13
N ARG A 5 -3.08 -9.85 0.21
CA ARG A 5 -1.91 -8.99 0.34
C ARG A 5 -1.92 -7.98 -0.79
N TYR A 6 -1.51 -6.77 -0.48
CA TYR A 6 -1.46 -5.66 -1.43
C TYR A 6 -0.15 -4.90 -1.28
N ILE A 7 0.28 -4.30 -2.38
CA ILE A 7 1.35 -3.32 -2.41
C ILE A 7 0.71 -1.95 -2.68
N VAL A 8 0.98 -0.99 -1.81
CA VAL A 8 0.53 0.40 -1.95
C VAL A 8 1.72 1.24 -2.39
N VAL A 9 1.59 1.87 -3.55
CA VAL A 9 2.62 2.72 -4.14
C VAL A 9 2.15 4.17 -4.13
N PHE A 10 2.99 5.04 -3.59
CA PHE A 10 2.75 6.46 -3.47
C PHE A 10 3.51 7.22 -4.55
N LYS A 11 2.94 8.36 -4.94
CA LYS A 11 3.60 9.33 -5.80
C LYS A 11 4.93 9.76 -5.17
N LYS A 12 5.89 10.13 -6.00
CA LYS A 12 7.20 10.66 -5.55
C LYS A 12 7.07 11.90 -4.66
N THR A 13 5.99 12.66 -4.80
CA THR A 13 5.67 13.86 -4.03
C THR A 13 5.03 13.57 -2.68
N ALA A 14 4.62 12.32 -2.40
CA ALA A 14 4.02 11.96 -1.13
C ALA A 14 5.04 12.15 0.01
N SER A 15 4.58 12.76 1.10
CA SER A 15 5.41 12.94 2.28
C SER A 15 5.48 11.65 3.10
N LYS A 16 6.53 11.51 3.92
CA LYS A 16 6.62 10.39 4.87
C LYS A 16 5.38 10.32 5.78
N LYS A 17 4.86 11.46 6.19
CA LYS A 17 3.66 11.57 7.03
C LYS A 17 2.42 11.02 6.33
N ASP A 18 2.29 11.22 5.01
CA ASP A 18 1.19 10.65 4.24
C ASP A 18 1.29 9.12 4.26
N ILE A 19 2.46 8.58 3.97
CA ILE A 19 2.69 7.13 3.94
C ILE A 19 2.39 6.52 5.33
N GLU A 20 2.94 7.11 6.39
CA GLU A 20 2.71 6.67 7.78
C GLU A 20 1.24 6.72 8.16
N LYS A 21 0.49 7.73 7.70
CA LYS A 21 -0.95 7.80 7.90
C LYS A 21 -1.67 6.58 7.30
N TYR A 22 -1.39 6.23 6.05
CA TYR A 22 -2.04 5.07 5.43
C TYR A 22 -1.61 3.74 6.08
N MET A 23 -0.36 3.63 6.54
CA MET A 23 0.06 2.46 7.33
C MET A 23 -0.76 2.34 8.62
N GLN A 24 -1.00 3.46 9.32
CA GLN A 24 -1.84 3.48 10.52
C GLN A 24 -3.31 3.15 10.20
N ASP A 25 -3.84 3.67 9.10
CA ASP A 25 -5.22 3.39 8.66
C ASP A 25 -5.40 1.89 8.36
N VAL A 26 -4.40 1.24 7.73
CA VAL A 26 -4.38 -0.22 7.55
C VAL A 26 -4.38 -0.96 8.88
N HIS A 27 -3.55 -0.55 9.84
CA HIS A 27 -3.54 -1.15 11.18
C HIS A 27 -4.87 -0.96 11.91
N ALA A 28 -5.48 0.22 11.82
CA ALA A 28 -6.77 0.51 12.42
C ALA A 28 -7.91 -0.31 11.80
N ALA A 29 -7.80 -0.64 10.52
CA ALA A 29 -8.73 -1.54 9.82
C ALA A 29 -8.51 -3.03 10.17
N GLY A 30 -7.53 -3.36 11.02
CA GLY A 30 -7.19 -4.74 11.38
C GLY A 30 -6.22 -5.42 10.42
N GLY A 31 -5.63 -4.67 9.48
CA GLY A 31 -4.55 -5.11 8.62
C GLY A 31 -3.18 -5.03 9.26
N LYS A 32 -2.17 -5.50 8.53
CA LYS A 32 -0.78 -5.57 8.99
C LYS A 32 0.16 -5.17 7.88
N VAL A 33 0.96 -4.14 8.10
CA VAL A 33 2.10 -3.82 7.21
C VAL A 33 3.15 -4.92 7.34
N THR A 34 3.46 -5.58 6.23
CA THR A 34 4.44 -6.69 6.17
C THR A 34 5.81 -6.20 5.73
N HIS A 35 5.86 -5.19 4.85
CA HIS A 35 7.12 -4.59 4.39
C HIS A 35 6.97 -3.08 4.21
N ASP A 36 7.92 -2.31 4.74
CA ASP A 36 8.04 -0.87 4.52
C ASP A 36 9.17 -0.59 3.53
N TYR A 37 8.83 -0.21 2.30
CA TYR A 37 9.81 0.02 1.24
C TYR A 37 10.52 1.37 1.35
N THR A 38 10.05 2.26 2.24
CA THR A 38 10.70 3.55 2.51
C THR A 38 12.01 3.38 3.30
N LYS A 39 12.20 2.21 3.95
CA LYS A 39 13.34 1.91 4.83
C LYS A 39 14.22 0.75 4.34
N ALA A 40 13.84 0.08 3.26
CA ALA A 40 14.54 -1.13 2.79
C ALA A 40 16.00 -0.84 2.37
N GLY A 41 16.98 -1.45 3.04
CA GLY A 41 18.39 -1.42 2.61
C GLY A 41 19.13 -0.09 2.77
N GLY A 42 18.64 0.84 3.61
CA GLY A 42 19.32 2.11 3.90
C GLY A 42 19.12 3.23 2.85
N ARG A 43 18.38 2.96 1.77
CA ARG A 43 17.89 3.96 0.80
C ARG A 43 16.47 3.58 0.35
N PRO A 44 15.51 4.52 0.24
CA PRO A 44 14.16 4.17 -0.20
C PRO A 44 14.20 3.58 -1.61
N ILE A 45 13.70 2.35 -1.76
CA ILE A 45 13.57 1.69 -3.08
C ILE A 45 12.34 2.27 -3.79
N LEU A 46 11.25 2.46 -3.05
CA LEU A 46 10.04 3.15 -3.49
C LEU A 46 9.34 3.82 -2.30
N ASN A 47 8.48 4.80 -2.59
CA ASN A 47 7.56 5.34 -1.60
C ASN A 47 6.36 4.39 -1.49
N GLY A 48 6.41 3.43 -0.57
CA GLY A 48 5.33 2.46 -0.45
C GLY A 48 5.53 1.43 0.63
N PHE A 49 4.52 0.57 0.76
CA PHE A 49 4.54 -0.55 1.68
C PHE A 49 3.70 -1.72 1.15
N ALA A 50 3.99 -2.92 1.63
CA ALA A 50 3.13 -4.08 1.46
C ALA A 50 2.38 -4.36 2.76
N ALA A 51 1.13 -4.80 2.64
CA ALA A 51 0.30 -5.13 3.79
C ALA A 51 -0.65 -6.29 3.53
N GLU A 52 -0.95 -7.01 4.60
CA GLU A 52 -2.10 -7.90 4.71
C GLU A 52 -3.36 -7.09 5.00
N ASP A 53 -4.43 -7.36 4.26
CA ASP A 53 -5.71 -6.70 4.39
C ASP A 53 -6.85 -7.72 4.60
N PRO A 54 -7.06 -8.19 5.83
CA PRO A 54 -8.17 -9.08 6.15
C PRO A 54 -9.53 -8.37 6.06
N SER A 55 -9.56 -7.04 6.10
CA SER A 55 -10.76 -6.22 6.18
C SER A 55 -11.35 -5.83 4.82
N GLY A 56 -10.53 -5.88 3.76
CA GLY A 56 -10.88 -5.36 2.43
C GLY A 56 -10.72 -3.83 2.31
N TYR A 57 -10.10 -3.17 3.30
CA TYR A 57 -9.86 -1.73 3.30
C TYR A 57 -9.04 -1.26 2.09
N LEU A 58 -7.93 -1.93 1.76
CA LEU A 58 -7.04 -1.54 0.66
C LEU A 58 -7.71 -1.76 -0.69
N LYS A 59 -8.52 -2.81 -0.82
CA LYS A 59 -9.36 -3.00 -2.00
C LYS A 59 -10.35 -1.85 -2.17
N GLY A 60 -11.10 -1.51 -1.12
CA GLY A 60 -12.07 -0.42 -1.17
C GLY A 60 -11.43 0.95 -1.42
N LEU A 61 -10.25 1.20 -0.84
CA LEU A 61 -9.45 2.38 -1.09
C LEU A 61 -9.03 2.46 -2.57
N GLY A 62 -8.54 1.36 -3.13
CA GLY A 62 -8.18 1.27 -4.55
C GLY A 62 -9.36 1.57 -5.46
N ASP A 63 -10.51 0.94 -5.21
CA ASP A 63 -11.75 1.15 -5.98
C ASP A 63 -12.18 2.63 -5.94
N SER A 64 -12.13 3.27 -4.76
CA SER A 64 -12.47 4.69 -4.57
C SER A 64 -11.51 5.63 -5.29
N LEU A 65 -10.20 5.36 -5.22
CA LEU A 65 -9.18 6.20 -5.85
C LEU A 65 -9.27 6.14 -7.37
N THR A 66 -9.54 4.96 -7.92
CA THR A 66 -9.71 4.74 -9.36
C THR A 66 -10.90 5.55 -9.89
N ALA A 67 -12.01 5.60 -9.13
CA ALA A 67 -13.17 6.41 -9.49
C ALA A 67 -12.87 7.93 -9.52
N SER A 68 -11.97 8.41 -8.65
CA SER A 68 -11.53 9.82 -8.59
C SER A 68 -10.35 10.17 -9.52
N GLY A 69 -9.81 9.19 -10.24
CA GLY A 69 -8.63 9.34 -11.09
C GLY A 69 -7.35 9.73 -10.35
N PHE A 70 -7.23 9.38 -9.05
CA PHE A 70 -6.04 9.63 -8.20
C PHE A 70 -5.60 11.11 -8.09
N SER A 71 -6.40 12.05 -8.56
CA SER A 71 -6.01 13.45 -8.76
C SER A 71 -5.62 14.16 -7.45
N ASN A 72 -6.35 13.91 -6.37
CA ASN A 72 -6.09 14.52 -5.04
C ASN A 72 -5.43 13.56 -4.03
N SER A 73 -4.99 12.38 -4.47
CA SER A 73 -4.40 11.37 -3.59
C SER A 73 -2.87 11.37 -3.67
N PRO A 74 -2.16 11.16 -2.55
CA PRO A 74 -0.72 10.88 -2.57
C PRO A 74 -0.42 9.46 -3.09
N ILE A 75 -1.43 8.59 -3.21
CA ILE A 75 -1.28 7.24 -3.77
C ILE A 75 -1.22 7.33 -5.30
N GLU A 76 -0.30 6.58 -5.90
CA GLU A 76 -0.18 6.42 -7.34
C GLU A 76 -1.01 5.23 -7.82
N TYR A 77 -0.88 4.07 -7.16
CA TYR A 77 -1.72 2.90 -7.39
C TYR A 77 -1.67 1.91 -6.21
N ILE A 78 -2.60 0.95 -6.21
CA ILE A 78 -2.65 -0.18 -5.29
C ILE A 78 -2.79 -1.46 -6.10
N GLU A 79 -1.93 -2.45 -5.87
CA GLU A 79 -1.94 -3.72 -6.59
C GLU A 79 -2.00 -4.92 -5.65
N PRO A 80 -2.66 -6.03 -6.04
CA PRO A 80 -2.56 -7.30 -5.32
C PRO A 80 -1.13 -7.85 -5.35
N ASP A 81 -0.64 -8.34 -4.22
CA ASP A 81 0.68 -8.98 -4.10
C ASP A 81 0.63 -10.42 -4.62
N GLY A 82 1.32 -10.68 -5.73
CA GLY A 82 1.34 -11.95 -6.45
C GLY A 82 2.57 -12.82 -6.15
N VAL A 83 2.46 -14.12 -6.39
CA VAL A 83 3.60 -15.05 -6.32
C VAL A 83 4.20 -15.23 -7.71
N ALA A 84 5.49 -14.90 -7.86
CA ALA A 84 6.23 -15.21 -9.08
C ALA A 84 6.67 -16.68 -9.09
N THR A 85 6.41 -17.38 -10.20
CA THR A 85 6.87 -18.76 -10.44
C THR A 85 7.92 -18.79 -11.54
N THR A 86 9.04 -19.47 -11.32
CA THR A 86 10.06 -19.70 -12.36
C THR A 86 9.59 -20.77 -13.36
N GLN A 87 9.95 -20.60 -14.64
CA GLN A 87 9.70 -21.59 -15.69
C GLN A 87 10.89 -22.53 -15.87
#